data_AF-A0A9P4WXQ1-F1
#
_entry.id   AF-A0A9P4WXQ1-F1
#
_cell.length_a   1.000
_cell.length_b   1.000
_cell.length_c   1.000
_cell.angle_alpha   90.00
_cell.angle_beta   90.00
_cell.angle_gamma   90.00
#
_symmetry.space_group_name_H-M   'P 1'
#
loop_
_entity.id
_entity.type
_entity.pdbx_description
1 polymer ?
#
loop_
_entity_poly.entity_id
_entity_poly.type
_entity_poly.pdbx_seq_one_letter_code
_entity_poly.pdbx_strand_id
1 'polypeptide(L)'
;MSTTCTLPSVIREETSLLSLINPTFATSLGNAQTKNGDPIDEIAQDDDVENLDDDDVDIATDSEEGELDIPRPLPKVLTPAQRRKKERKDVVLSKWRGPVCQEILAPDVIACEQEVTWNDDPEIICSYNWSSTVDGSNTIYVPGAPTKWTPRDIPYYVPGDAGFHPTDYNYVRQPADPFSAVFYAMTLANPGFNLKESDILADRNNLRTLLEVVQGKTVGPFRLDLYLIFNTLIIVRREDGFWRRSDGKSYGFNFEKHFTTPIPDMADASSHYRAIRYRMGPLRVVCRFEADAYVDTASDIQPESGAAAIVPSIPIEPDLLKRPNFIYRAPFKVLQKGHYVPGNQLLELKTQVERPREEGQSNVSCQDQLWFGRTTHLYTGRYESGTGKVLYVKKEDATERIRKWEERHQESLRKLVGLLTMLRDICRQQEGPAKAVILVREDPKGPLVVHKMQDKRKIVQREFFERHWLAHNKPKRSASRENRLARGDIRGGRGTSGLDAYRGGLQVRGGGSHTYQRRTRPTTDTNHGRLKAGPQPGPRHDASQDAPRGAPSTKSSSTQPSSSPDFGSIDAALRSGLRQDVLQDERTLR
;
A
#
# COMPACT_ATOMS: atom_id res chain seq x y z
N MET A 1 9.18 -49.50 -37.33
CA MET A 1 9.62 -48.08 -37.28
C MET A 1 8.50 -47.23 -37.81
N SER A 2 7.74 -46.56 -36.94
CA SER A 2 6.84 -45.47 -37.33
C SER A 2 6.69 -44.57 -36.11
N THR A 3 7.30 -43.39 -36.18
CA THR A 3 7.42 -42.43 -35.09
C THR A 3 6.33 -41.38 -35.29
N THR A 4 5.30 -41.42 -34.45
CA THR A 4 4.30 -40.34 -34.37
C THR A 4 4.86 -39.20 -33.52
N CYS A 5 4.99 -38.04 -34.14
CA CYS A 5 5.50 -36.81 -33.55
C CYS A 5 4.40 -36.15 -32.70
N THR A 6 4.60 -36.13 -31.38
CA THR A 6 3.74 -35.45 -30.41
C THR A 6 4.09 -33.95 -30.37
N LEU A 7 3.10 -33.08 -30.61
CA LEU A 7 3.23 -31.63 -30.43
C LEU A 7 3.43 -31.26 -28.94
N PRO A 8 4.20 -30.20 -28.62
CA PRO A 8 4.57 -29.86 -27.24
C PRO A 8 3.42 -29.23 -26.43
N SER A 9 3.44 -29.49 -25.12
CA SER A 9 2.40 -29.17 -24.11
C SER A 9 2.04 -27.68 -23.96
N VAL A 10 2.87 -26.77 -24.45
CA VAL A 10 2.70 -25.31 -24.29
C VAL A 10 1.47 -24.78 -25.07
N ILE A 11 1.13 -25.38 -26.20
CA ILE A 11 0.01 -24.93 -27.05
C ILE A 11 -1.35 -25.35 -26.45
N ARG A 12 -1.38 -26.38 -25.60
CA ARG A 12 -2.60 -26.85 -24.91
C ARG A 12 -3.04 -25.95 -23.75
N GLU A 13 -2.10 -25.29 -23.07
CA GLU A 13 -2.44 -24.30 -22.03
C GLU A 13 -2.98 -23.01 -22.65
N GLU A 14 -2.44 -22.57 -23.78
CA GLU A 14 -2.90 -21.35 -24.49
C GLU A 14 -4.32 -21.50 -25.04
N THR A 15 -4.66 -22.67 -25.60
CA THR A 15 -6.00 -22.93 -26.15
C THR A 15 -7.08 -23.08 -25.08
N SER A 16 -6.72 -23.50 -23.86
CA SER A 16 -7.62 -23.59 -22.70
C SER A 16 -7.91 -22.22 -22.06
N LEU A 17 -6.98 -21.26 -22.18
CA LEU A 17 -7.18 -19.88 -21.72
C LEU A 17 -7.93 -19.01 -22.75
N LEU A 18 -7.79 -19.31 -24.05
CA LEU A 18 -8.50 -18.60 -25.12
C LEU A 18 -9.99 -19.00 -25.25
N SER A 19 -10.39 -20.19 -24.82
CA SER A 19 -11.80 -20.63 -24.83
C SER A 19 -12.67 -19.88 -23.79
N LEU A 20 -12.05 -19.17 -22.86
CA LEU A 20 -12.71 -18.26 -21.90
C LEU A 20 -13.05 -16.89 -22.49
N ILE A 21 -12.87 -16.70 -23.80
CA ILE A 21 -12.97 -15.39 -24.46
C ILE A 21 -14.22 -15.27 -25.37
N ASN A 22 -14.92 -16.37 -25.71
CA ASN A 22 -16.22 -16.31 -26.41
C ASN A 22 -16.94 -17.69 -26.44
N PRO A 23 -18.22 -17.83 -26.04
CA PRO A 23 -18.95 -19.09 -26.18
C PRO A 23 -19.44 -19.41 -27.61
N THR A 24 -19.20 -18.55 -28.61
CA THR A 24 -19.86 -18.67 -29.94
C THR A 24 -19.02 -19.30 -31.05
N PHE A 25 -17.94 -20.03 -30.74
CA PHE A 25 -17.17 -20.78 -31.75
C PHE A 25 -17.04 -22.26 -31.39
N ALA A 26 -18.18 -22.89 -31.09
CA ALA A 26 -18.26 -24.35 -31.00
C ALA A 26 -19.66 -24.87 -31.38
N THR A 27 -20.25 -24.39 -32.49
CA THR A 27 -21.32 -25.08 -33.22
C THR A 27 -21.69 -24.32 -34.49
N SER A 28 -21.18 -24.76 -35.64
CA SER A 28 -21.71 -24.38 -36.95
C SER A 28 -21.58 -25.57 -37.89
N LEU A 29 -22.49 -26.53 -37.72
CA LEU A 29 -22.99 -27.44 -38.74
C LEU A 29 -24.31 -28.00 -38.18
N GLY A 30 -25.45 -27.42 -38.60
CA GLY A 30 -26.77 -27.98 -38.32
C GLY A 30 -27.88 -26.99 -37.99
N ASN A 31 -28.53 -26.51 -39.05
CA ASN A 31 -29.94 -26.16 -39.16
C ASN A 31 -30.57 -24.94 -38.45
N ALA A 32 -31.30 -24.21 -39.29
CA ALA A 32 -32.17 -23.08 -39.07
C ALA A 32 -33.50 -23.45 -38.38
N GLN A 33 -34.08 -22.54 -37.59
CA GLN A 33 -35.28 -21.76 -37.93
C GLN A 33 -35.88 -21.01 -36.72
N THR A 34 -36.13 -19.70 -36.93
CA THR A 34 -37.28 -18.87 -36.49
C THR A 34 -37.56 -18.58 -35.00
N LYS A 35 -37.47 -17.28 -34.63
CA LYS A 35 -38.57 -16.29 -34.38
C LYS A 35 -38.44 -15.47 -33.06
N ASN A 36 -38.43 -14.15 -33.27
CA ASN A 36 -38.70 -12.95 -32.45
C ASN A 36 -39.12 -13.06 -30.96
N GLY A 37 -38.54 -12.16 -30.15
CA GLY A 37 -39.08 -11.62 -28.88
C GLY A 37 -38.10 -10.64 -28.24
N ASP A 38 -38.56 -9.43 -27.89
CA ASP A 38 -37.87 -8.19 -27.49
C ASP A 38 -36.87 -8.23 -26.29
N PRO A 39 -36.02 -7.19 -26.11
CA PRO A 39 -34.95 -7.18 -25.12
C PRO A 39 -35.45 -6.80 -23.72
N ILE A 40 -35.03 -7.56 -22.71
CA ILE A 40 -35.15 -7.20 -21.29
C ILE A 40 -33.77 -6.71 -20.84
N ASP A 41 -33.67 -5.42 -20.54
CA ASP A 41 -32.55 -4.82 -19.81
C ASP A 41 -32.55 -5.36 -18.37
N GLU A 42 -31.73 -6.38 -18.09
CA GLU A 42 -31.37 -6.73 -16.71
C GLU A 42 -30.12 -5.94 -16.30
N ILE A 43 -30.36 -4.75 -15.75
CA ILE A 43 -29.40 -4.06 -14.90
C ILE A 43 -29.33 -4.84 -13.59
N ALA A 44 -28.29 -5.66 -13.43
CA ALA A 44 -27.96 -6.28 -12.14
C ALA A 44 -27.54 -5.19 -11.14
N GLN A 45 -28.48 -4.79 -10.27
CA GLN A 45 -28.21 -4.06 -9.04
C GLN A 45 -27.42 -4.98 -8.11
N ASP A 46 -26.17 -4.59 -7.85
CA ASP A 46 -25.27 -5.22 -6.89
C ASP A 46 -24.90 -4.11 -5.90
N ASP A 47 -25.78 -3.86 -4.94
CA ASP A 47 -25.63 -2.84 -3.89
C ASP A 47 -25.52 -3.47 -2.47
N ASP A 48 -25.12 -4.74 -2.37
CA ASP A 48 -24.98 -5.40 -1.06
C ASP A 48 -23.53 -5.31 -0.53
N VAL A 49 -23.11 -4.09 -0.18
CA VAL A 49 -22.10 -3.87 0.86
C VAL A 49 -22.62 -2.79 1.79
N GLU A 50 -23.55 -3.18 2.67
CA GLU A 50 -24.07 -2.27 3.69
C GLU A 50 -22.94 -1.75 4.59
N ASN A 51 -22.80 -0.42 4.61
CA ASN A 51 -21.99 0.30 5.59
C ASN A 51 -22.67 0.17 6.97
N LEU A 52 -22.32 -0.87 7.71
CA LEU A 52 -22.81 -1.06 9.07
C LEU A 52 -21.99 -0.19 10.05
N ASP A 53 -22.71 0.58 10.88
CA ASP A 53 -22.13 1.42 11.93
C ASP A 53 -21.41 0.56 13.01
N ASP A 54 -20.17 0.97 13.31
CA ASP A 54 -19.23 0.26 14.16
C ASP A 54 -18.71 1.14 15.31
N ASP A 55 -19.07 0.76 16.54
CA ASP A 55 -18.33 1.14 17.73
C ASP A 55 -17.28 0.06 18.03
N ASP A 56 -16.08 0.22 17.47
CA ASP A 56 -14.94 -0.64 17.81
C ASP A 56 -14.34 -0.19 19.15
N VAL A 57 -14.48 -1.04 20.16
CA VAL A 57 -13.77 -0.93 21.45
C VAL A 57 -12.51 -1.77 21.38
N ASP A 58 -11.35 -1.15 21.60
CA ASP A 58 -10.05 -1.82 21.66
C ASP A 58 -9.99 -2.80 22.85
N ILE A 59 -9.48 -4.01 22.59
CA ILE A 59 -9.13 -4.98 23.62
C ILE A 59 -7.61 -4.93 23.80
N ALA A 60 -7.18 -4.61 25.02
CA ALA A 60 -5.81 -4.79 25.45
C ALA A 60 -5.44 -6.28 25.40
N THR A 61 -4.32 -6.59 24.77
CA THR A 61 -3.70 -7.92 24.84
C THR A 61 -2.96 -8.03 26.17
N ASP A 62 -3.58 -8.68 27.15
CA ASP A 62 -2.91 -8.99 28.42
C ASP A 62 -1.76 -9.97 28.16
N SER A 63 -0.57 -9.55 28.60
CA SER A 63 0.62 -10.38 28.71
C SER A 63 0.64 -10.87 30.15
N GLU A 64 0.42 -12.16 30.39
CA GLU A 64 0.54 -12.74 31.74
C GLU A 64 1.79 -13.62 31.81
N GLU A 65 2.80 -13.11 32.50
CA GLU A 65 3.82 -13.89 33.19
C GLU A 65 3.27 -14.34 34.56
N GLY A 66 3.68 -15.53 35.00
CA GLY A 66 3.64 -15.91 36.42
C GLY A 66 2.55 -16.91 36.80
N GLU A 67 2.93 -18.19 36.83
CA GLU A 67 2.16 -19.32 37.31
C GLU A 67 2.02 -19.27 38.85
N LEU A 68 0.83 -18.96 39.37
CA LEU A 68 0.39 -19.30 40.72
C LEU A 68 -1.06 -19.79 40.67
N ASP A 69 -1.30 -20.92 41.34
CA ASP A 69 -2.49 -21.76 41.27
C ASP A 69 -3.74 -21.05 41.85
N ILE A 70 -4.40 -20.24 41.01
CA ILE A 70 -5.71 -19.63 41.27
C ILE A 70 -6.76 -20.44 40.49
N PRO A 71 -7.92 -20.80 41.08
CA PRO A 71 -8.98 -21.50 40.36
C PRO A 71 -9.31 -20.79 39.05
N ARG A 72 -9.27 -21.55 37.94
CA ARG A 72 -9.58 -21.05 36.58
C ARG A 72 -10.82 -20.16 36.62
N PRO A 73 -10.72 -18.86 36.26
CA PRO A 73 -11.89 -18.01 36.22
C PRO A 73 -12.91 -18.59 35.22
N LEU A 74 -14.18 -18.55 35.59
CA LEU A 74 -15.29 -18.92 34.70
C LEU A 74 -15.11 -18.24 33.34
N PRO A 75 -15.40 -18.92 32.20
CA PRO A 75 -15.21 -18.34 30.88
C PRO A 75 -15.88 -16.97 30.81
N LYS A 76 -15.12 -15.91 30.52
CA LYS A 76 -15.65 -14.54 30.40
C LYS A 76 -16.78 -14.57 29.35
N VAL A 77 -18.02 -14.33 29.78
CA VAL A 77 -19.16 -14.21 28.87
C VAL A 77 -18.90 -13.01 27.95
N LEU A 78 -18.80 -13.24 26.65
CA LEU A 78 -18.55 -12.17 25.68
C LEU A 78 -19.65 -11.11 25.75
N THR A 79 -19.24 -9.84 25.76
CA THR A 79 -20.17 -8.70 25.64
C THR A 79 -20.89 -8.73 24.29
N PRO A 80 -22.05 -8.07 24.12
CA PRO A 80 -22.74 -8.01 22.82
C PRO A 80 -21.85 -7.49 21.68
N ALA A 81 -21.03 -6.45 21.94
CA ALA A 81 -20.09 -5.92 20.96
C ALA A 81 -19.00 -6.95 20.58
N GLN A 82 -18.47 -7.68 21.56
CA GLN A 82 -17.50 -8.74 21.30
C GLN A 82 -18.10 -9.90 20.49
N ARG A 83 -19.37 -10.26 20.74
CA ARG A 83 -20.07 -11.27 19.95
C ARG A 83 -20.27 -10.82 18.50
N ARG A 84 -20.76 -9.60 18.28
CA ARG A 84 -20.92 -9.04 16.93
C ARG A 84 -19.59 -8.99 16.17
N LYS A 85 -18.50 -8.58 16.84
CA LYS A 85 -17.15 -8.60 16.25
C LYS A 85 -16.70 -10.02 15.89
N LYS A 86 -16.92 -10.99 16.78
CA LYS A 86 -16.61 -12.40 16.52
C LYS A 86 -17.43 -12.93 15.32
N GLU A 87 -18.73 -12.67 15.28
CA GLU A 87 -19.60 -13.07 14.18
C GLU A 87 -19.14 -12.50 12.83
N ARG A 88 -18.78 -11.21 12.78
CA ARG A 88 -18.21 -10.61 11.56
C ARG A 88 -16.93 -11.29 11.12
N LYS A 89 -16.02 -11.59 12.07
CA LYS A 89 -14.80 -12.33 11.77
C LYS A 89 -15.12 -13.73 11.25
N ASP A 90 -16.00 -14.46 11.91
CA ASP A 90 -16.39 -15.82 11.51
C ASP A 90 -17.02 -15.83 10.10
N VAL A 91 -17.80 -14.81 9.75
CA VAL A 91 -18.31 -14.59 8.38
C VAL A 91 -17.15 -14.40 7.40
N VAL A 92 -16.17 -13.55 7.71
CA VAL A 92 -15.00 -13.33 6.84
C VAL A 92 -14.18 -14.61 6.65
N LEU A 93 -13.94 -15.37 7.71
CA LEU A 93 -13.16 -16.62 7.64
C LEU A 93 -13.88 -17.70 6.82
N SER A 94 -15.21 -17.75 6.86
CA SER A 94 -16.02 -18.80 6.22
C SER A 94 -16.53 -18.47 4.82
N LYS A 95 -16.58 -17.19 4.42
CA LYS A 95 -17.15 -16.75 3.14
C LYS A 95 -16.49 -17.44 1.93
N TRP A 96 -17.26 -18.07 1.03
CA TRP A 96 -16.76 -18.78 -0.16
C TRP A 96 -15.82 -19.97 0.11
N ARG A 97 -15.75 -20.44 1.36
CA ARG A 97 -14.91 -21.55 1.77
C ARG A 97 -15.50 -22.87 1.30
N GLY A 98 -14.77 -23.57 0.45
CA GLY A 98 -15.08 -24.93 0.04
C GLY A 98 -14.44 -26.00 0.96
N PRO A 99 -14.42 -27.26 0.50
CA PRO A 99 -13.76 -28.35 1.20
C PRO A 99 -12.28 -28.06 1.47
N VAL A 100 -11.76 -28.63 2.56
CA VAL A 100 -10.33 -28.57 2.90
C VAL A 100 -9.52 -29.26 1.79
N CYS A 101 -8.55 -28.54 1.25
CA CYS A 101 -7.52 -29.08 0.37
C CYS A 101 -6.41 -29.73 1.18
N GLN A 102 -5.90 -29.01 2.18
CA GLN A 102 -4.74 -29.42 2.95
C GLN A 102 -4.71 -28.68 4.29
N GLU A 103 -4.23 -29.37 5.31
CA GLU A 103 -3.81 -28.79 6.59
C GLU A 103 -2.28 -28.73 6.62
N ILE A 104 -1.73 -27.60 7.06
CA ILE A 104 -0.29 -27.36 7.14
C ILE A 104 0.05 -27.12 8.60
N LEU A 105 0.74 -28.09 9.21
CA LEU A 105 1.25 -27.99 10.56
C LEU A 105 2.61 -27.28 10.56
N ALA A 106 2.98 -26.68 11.69
CA ALA A 106 4.28 -26.01 11.82
C ALA A 106 5.49 -26.91 11.46
N PRO A 107 5.51 -28.22 11.81
CA PRO A 107 6.60 -29.12 11.40
C PRO A 107 6.65 -29.41 9.89
N ASP A 108 5.55 -29.23 9.16
CA ASP A 108 5.48 -29.51 7.71
C ASP A 108 6.17 -28.41 6.88
N VAL A 109 6.40 -27.24 7.48
CA VAL A 109 7.04 -26.11 6.82
C VAL A 109 8.56 -26.29 6.84
N ILE A 110 9.09 -26.80 5.74
CA ILE A 110 10.52 -27.03 5.56
C ILE A 110 11.22 -25.74 5.11
N ALA A 111 12.33 -25.40 5.77
CA ALA A 111 13.19 -24.29 5.39
C ALA A 111 13.83 -24.55 4.01
N CYS A 112 13.79 -23.57 3.09
CA CYS A 112 14.54 -23.66 1.83
C CYS A 112 16.04 -23.79 2.09
N GLU A 113 16.85 -24.33 1.18
CA GLU A 113 18.30 -24.49 1.41
C GLU A 113 19.07 -23.17 1.43
N GLN A 114 18.70 -22.24 0.54
CA GLN A 114 19.38 -20.97 0.36
C GLN A 114 19.10 -20.01 1.53
N GLU A 115 20.11 -19.26 1.95
CA GLU A 115 19.95 -18.14 2.88
C GLU A 115 19.08 -17.01 2.29
N VAL A 116 18.40 -16.30 3.17
CA VAL A 116 17.51 -15.20 2.78
C VAL A 116 18.16 -13.89 3.19
N THR A 117 18.71 -13.15 2.22
CA THR A 117 19.50 -11.96 2.51
C THR A 117 18.95 -10.68 1.86
N TRP A 118 19.32 -9.54 2.44
CA TRP A 118 19.19 -8.23 1.85
C TRP A 118 20.58 -7.68 1.49
N ASN A 119 21.08 -8.07 0.32
CA ASN A 119 22.41 -7.68 -0.15
C ASN A 119 22.40 -6.70 -1.34
N ASP A 120 21.27 -6.60 -2.03
CA ASP A 120 21.12 -5.79 -3.24
C ASP A 120 19.99 -4.77 -3.07
N ASP A 121 20.11 -3.65 -3.78
CA ASP A 121 19.04 -2.69 -3.89
C ASP A 121 17.83 -3.31 -4.61
N PRO A 122 16.61 -3.08 -4.10
CA PRO A 122 15.42 -3.60 -4.75
C PRO A 122 15.12 -2.83 -6.04
N GLU A 123 14.55 -3.52 -7.03
CA GLU A 123 14.03 -2.86 -8.23
C GLU A 123 12.70 -2.18 -7.90
N ILE A 124 12.59 -0.89 -8.23
CA ILE A 124 11.33 -0.17 -8.08
C ILE A 124 10.40 -0.52 -9.25
N ILE A 125 9.20 -0.98 -8.91
CA ILE A 125 8.17 -1.31 -9.89
C ILE A 125 7.30 -0.07 -10.14
N CYS A 126 6.76 0.50 -9.07
CA CYS A 126 6.03 1.76 -9.09
C CYS A 126 5.85 2.31 -7.67
N SER A 127 5.35 3.54 -7.60
CA SER A 127 4.90 4.19 -6.38
C SER A 127 3.68 5.06 -6.69
N TYR A 128 2.87 5.31 -5.67
CA TYR A 128 1.68 6.15 -5.81
C TYR A 128 1.16 6.63 -4.46
N ASN A 129 0.39 7.73 -4.44
CA ASN A 129 -0.48 8.07 -3.32
C ASN A 129 -1.94 7.93 -3.74
N TRP A 130 -2.84 7.75 -2.77
CA TRP A 130 -4.25 8.02 -2.99
C TRP A 130 -4.53 9.52 -2.81
N SER A 131 -5.50 10.05 -3.54
CA SER A 131 -6.07 11.37 -3.21
C SER A 131 -6.81 11.28 -1.88
N SER A 132 -6.71 12.29 -1.02
CA SER A 132 -7.57 12.44 0.16
C SER A 132 -8.97 12.95 -0.20
N THR A 133 -9.16 13.43 -1.43
CA THR A 133 -10.44 13.94 -1.92
C THR A 133 -11.45 12.82 -2.12
N VAL A 134 -12.71 13.10 -1.81
CA VAL A 134 -13.86 12.21 -2.00
C VAL A 134 -14.84 12.85 -2.97
N ASP A 135 -14.51 12.79 -4.26
CA ASP A 135 -15.26 13.40 -5.37
C ASP A 135 -16.07 12.36 -6.19
N GLY A 136 -16.27 11.17 -5.62
CA GLY A 136 -16.88 10.04 -6.34
C GLY A 136 -15.96 9.44 -7.40
N SER A 137 -14.64 9.58 -7.26
CA SER A 137 -13.66 8.90 -8.11
C SER A 137 -12.59 8.12 -7.32
N ASN A 138 -11.97 7.14 -7.97
CA ASN A 138 -10.82 6.41 -7.43
C ASN A 138 -9.54 7.04 -7.97
N THR A 139 -9.10 8.14 -7.34
CA THR A 139 -7.94 8.91 -7.83
C THR A 139 -6.65 8.52 -7.12
N ILE A 140 -5.61 8.21 -7.90
CA ILE A 140 -4.22 8.04 -7.45
C ILE A 140 -3.27 9.05 -8.11
N TYR A 141 -2.17 9.36 -7.41
CA TYR A 141 -1.09 10.21 -7.88
C TYR A 141 0.15 9.37 -8.15
N VAL A 142 0.75 9.48 -9.35
CA VAL A 142 1.89 8.65 -9.81
C VAL A 142 3.01 9.55 -10.34
N PRO A 143 4.26 9.43 -9.86
CA PRO A 143 4.73 8.46 -8.85
C PRO A 143 4.24 8.75 -7.44
N GLY A 144 3.59 9.90 -7.22
CA GLY A 144 3.31 10.42 -5.89
C GLY A 144 4.61 10.74 -5.14
N ALA A 145 4.51 11.03 -3.85
CA ALA A 145 5.64 11.23 -2.96
C ALA A 145 5.18 11.03 -1.50
N PRO A 146 5.98 10.40 -0.63
CA PRO A 146 5.75 10.45 0.81
C PRO A 146 5.99 11.87 1.34
N THR A 147 5.56 12.13 2.57
CA THR A 147 5.75 13.44 3.20
C THR A 147 7.23 13.67 3.56
N LYS A 148 7.73 14.90 3.44
CA LYS A 148 9.12 15.24 3.78
C LYS A 148 9.26 15.37 5.29
N TRP A 149 10.28 14.77 5.89
CA TRP A 149 10.63 14.98 7.28
C TRP A 149 10.94 16.46 7.55
N THR A 150 10.14 17.08 8.41
CA THR A 150 10.26 18.49 8.82
C THR A 150 10.19 18.56 10.34
N PRO A 151 11.34 18.53 11.04
CA PRO A 151 11.37 18.42 12.49
C PRO A 151 10.73 19.64 13.16
N ARG A 152 10.11 19.41 14.32
CA ARG A 152 9.66 20.47 15.23
C ARG A 152 10.70 20.74 16.31
N ASP A 153 10.67 21.94 16.87
CA ASP A 153 11.41 22.25 18.10
C ASP A 153 10.85 21.41 19.25
N ILE A 154 11.76 20.78 19.99
CA ILE A 154 11.47 19.83 21.06
C ILE A 154 11.74 20.49 22.42
N PRO A 155 10.92 20.25 23.46
CA PRO A 155 9.76 19.35 23.48
C PRO A 155 8.56 19.90 22.70
N TYR A 156 7.79 19.01 22.07
CA TYR A 156 6.61 19.36 21.27
C TYR A 156 5.39 18.55 21.72
N TYR A 157 4.23 19.22 21.85
CA TYR A 157 2.99 18.55 22.20
C TYR A 157 2.24 18.11 20.94
N VAL A 158 2.06 16.80 20.79
CA VAL A 158 1.27 16.18 19.73
C VAL A 158 -0.09 15.78 20.30
N PRO A 159 -1.21 16.20 19.70
CA PRO A 159 -2.54 15.72 20.10
C PRO A 159 -2.67 14.20 19.95
N GLY A 160 -3.42 13.56 20.84
CA GLY A 160 -3.76 12.15 20.68
C GLY A 160 -4.49 11.87 19.37
N ASP A 161 -4.22 10.72 18.76
CA ASP A 161 -4.87 10.27 17.53
C ASP A 161 -6.38 10.10 17.80
N ALA A 162 -7.22 10.68 16.95
CA ALA A 162 -8.67 10.68 17.17
C ALA A 162 -9.44 10.43 15.87
N GLY A 163 -10.56 9.72 15.98
CA GLY A 163 -11.46 9.44 14.87
C GLY A 163 -11.07 8.19 14.07
N PHE A 164 -11.66 8.04 12.88
CA PHE A 164 -11.47 6.90 12.00
C PHE A 164 -10.27 7.11 11.07
N HIS A 165 -9.34 6.16 11.12
CA HIS A 165 -8.19 6.09 10.24
C HIS A 165 -8.23 4.79 9.43
N PRO A 166 -7.97 4.83 8.12
CA PRO A 166 -7.83 3.61 7.34
C PRO A 166 -6.53 2.92 7.74
N THR A 167 -6.57 1.61 7.94
CA THR A 167 -5.37 0.80 8.14
C THR A 167 -4.67 0.50 6.81
N ASP A 168 -5.41 0.57 5.69
CA ASP A 168 -4.87 0.43 4.34
C ASP A 168 -5.86 1.03 3.32
N TYR A 169 -5.47 2.13 2.66
CA TYR A 169 -6.32 2.79 1.67
C TYR A 169 -6.64 1.92 0.46
N ASN A 170 -5.78 0.97 0.09
CA ASN A 170 -6.06 0.09 -1.04
C ASN A 170 -7.27 -0.81 -0.76
N TYR A 171 -7.36 -1.33 0.46
CA TYR A 171 -8.50 -2.16 0.87
C TYR A 171 -9.74 -1.36 1.20
N VAL A 172 -9.58 -0.18 1.80
CA VAL A 172 -10.72 0.71 2.11
C VAL A 172 -11.36 1.26 0.84
N ARG A 173 -10.59 1.62 -0.18
CA ARG A 173 -11.12 2.19 -1.42
C ARG A 173 -11.46 1.14 -2.47
N GLN A 174 -10.81 -0.02 -2.44
CA GLN A 174 -11.00 -1.11 -3.40
C GLN A 174 -11.03 -2.48 -2.70
N PRO A 175 -12.06 -2.77 -1.87
CA PRO A 175 -12.10 -4.01 -1.08
C PRO A 175 -12.14 -5.28 -1.94
N ALA A 176 -12.75 -5.22 -3.13
CA ALA A 176 -12.80 -6.36 -4.04
C ALA A 176 -11.48 -6.59 -4.81
N ASP A 177 -10.80 -5.51 -5.18
CA ASP A 177 -9.56 -5.51 -5.98
C ASP A 177 -8.52 -4.53 -5.40
N PRO A 178 -7.90 -4.87 -4.26
CA PRO A 178 -6.97 -3.98 -3.58
C PRO A 178 -5.66 -3.79 -4.36
N PHE A 179 -5.37 -4.60 -5.39
CA PHE A 179 -4.17 -4.43 -6.23
C PHE A 179 -4.41 -3.56 -7.47
N SER A 180 -5.66 -3.18 -7.77
CA SER A 180 -5.98 -2.26 -8.88
C SER A 180 -5.08 -1.02 -8.94
N ALA A 181 -4.87 -0.34 -7.82
CA ALA A 181 -4.03 0.86 -7.74
C ALA A 181 -2.57 0.61 -8.16
N VAL A 182 -1.98 -0.52 -7.78
CA VAL A 182 -0.61 -0.85 -8.19
C VAL A 182 -0.54 -1.09 -9.69
N PHE A 183 -1.54 -1.78 -10.28
CA PHE A 183 -1.55 -2.01 -11.72
C PHE A 183 -1.76 -0.72 -12.52
N TYR A 184 -2.65 0.18 -12.08
CA TYR A 184 -2.79 1.50 -12.67
C TYR A 184 -1.50 2.31 -12.57
N ALA A 185 -0.82 2.31 -11.41
CA ALA A 185 0.46 3.00 -11.26
C ALA A 185 1.55 2.42 -12.20
N MET A 186 1.61 1.09 -12.34
CA MET A 186 2.53 0.41 -13.25
C MET A 186 2.31 0.82 -14.71
N THR A 187 1.09 1.15 -15.12
CA THR A 187 0.82 1.58 -16.50
C THR A 187 1.59 2.83 -16.92
N LEU A 188 1.94 3.71 -15.97
CA LEU A 188 2.72 4.91 -16.21
C LEU A 188 4.19 4.71 -15.83
N ALA A 189 4.46 4.11 -14.67
CA ALA A 189 5.81 4.01 -14.13
C ALA A 189 6.65 2.93 -14.82
N ASN A 190 6.04 1.77 -15.11
CA ASN A 190 6.76 0.63 -15.69
C ASN A 190 5.81 -0.22 -16.58
N PRO A 191 5.36 0.33 -17.73
CA PRO A 191 4.35 -0.31 -18.57
C PRO A 191 4.80 -1.66 -19.17
N GLY A 192 6.11 -1.88 -19.28
CA GLY A 192 6.70 -3.10 -19.82
C GLY A 192 7.13 -4.12 -18.75
N PHE A 193 6.77 -3.90 -17.48
CA PHE A 193 7.17 -4.83 -16.43
C PHE A 193 6.50 -6.20 -16.59
N ASN A 194 7.32 -7.25 -16.61
CA ASN A 194 6.89 -8.63 -16.79
C ASN A 194 6.63 -9.31 -15.43
N LEU A 195 5.37 -9.36 -15.01
CA LEU A 195 4.99 -10.02 -13.76
C LEU A 195 5.15 -11.54 -13.81
N LYS A 196 5.22 -12.15 -15.01
CA LYS A 196 5.52 -13.60 -15.16
C LYS A 196 6.90 -13.98 -14.59
N GLU A 197 7.81 -13.01 -14.50
CA GLU A 197 9.12 -13.15 -13.87
C GLU A 197 9.11 -12.89 -12.36
N SER A 198 7.94 -12.75 -11.75
CA SER A 198 7.80 -12.63 -10.30
C SER A 198 7.12 -13.89 -9.77
N ASP A 199 7.65 -14.42 -8.68
CA ASP A 199 7.12 -15.63 -8.04
C ASP A 199 5.97 -15.29 -7.08
N ILE A 200 6.07 -14.15 -6.39
CA ILE A 200 5.11 -13.69 -5.38
C ILE A 200 4.77 -12.21 -5.64
N LEU A 201 3.49 -11.86 -5.51
CA LEU A 201 3.00 -10.48 -5.36
C LEU A 201 2.18 -10.41 -4.07
N ALA A 202 2.63 -9.62 -3.10
CA ALA A 202 2.00 -9.55 -1.79
C ALA A 202 2.20 -8.18 -1.15
N ASP A 203 1.32 -7.84 -0.21
CA ASP A 203 1.57 -6.73 0.70
C ASP A 203 2.57 -7.14 1.78
N ARG A 204 3.38 -6.18 2.25
CA ARG A 204 4.30 -6.34 3.38
C ARG A 204 3.63 -7.05 4.56
N ASN A 205 2.40 -6.67 4.86
CA ASN A 205 1.67 -7.27 5.98
C ASN A 205 1.34 -8.74 5.78
N ASN A 206 1.09 -9.20 4.54
CA ASN A 206 0.88 -10.63 4.29
C ASN A 206 2.15 -11.41 4.63
N LEU A 207 3.31 -10.92 4.18
CA LEU A 207 4.59 -11.55 4.43
C LEU A 207 4.93 -11.55 5.93
N ARG A 208 4.63 -10.45 6.64
CA ARG A 208 4.80 -10.37 8.10
C ARG A 208 3.91 -11.35 8.85
N THR A 209 2.61 -11.42 8.54
CA THR A 209 1.70 -12.39 9.17
C THR A 209 2.19 -13.83 8.95
N LEU A 210 2.61 -14.19 7.74
CA LEU A 210 3.16 -15.51 7.45
C LEU A 210 4.50 -15.77 8.16
N LEU A 211 5.35 -14.74 8.29
CA LEU A 211 6.60 -14.83 9.07
C LEU A 211 6.29 -15.13 10.55
N GLU A 212 5.30 -14.45 11.12
CA GLU A 212 4.88 -14.69 12.51
C GLU A 212 4.37 -16.12 12.72
N VAL A 213 3.63 -16.67 11.76
CA VAL A 213 3.18 -18.08 11.80
C VAL A 213 4.37 -19.03 11.87
N VAL A 214 5.36 -18.88 10.97
CA VAL A 214 6.52 -19.80 10.94
C VAL A 214 7.50 -19.57 12.11
N GLN A 215 7.41 -18.43 12.79
CA GLN A 215 8.08 -18.17 14.07
C GLN A 215 7.37 -18.84 15.26
N GLY A 216 6.23 -19.50 15.05
CA GLY A 216 5.42 -20.09 16.12
C GLY A 216 4.68 -19.06 16.97
N LYS A 217 4.53 -17.82 16.49
CA LYS A 217 3.78 -16.79 17.22
C LYS A 217 2.28 -17.09 17.19
N THR A 218 1.62 -16.64 18.24
CA THR A 218 0.16 -16.70 18.38
C THR A 218 -0.46 -15.58 17.55
N VAL A 219 -0.66 -15.83 16.26
CA VAL A 219 -1.20 -14.87 15.29
C VAL A 219 -2.46 -15.43 14.63
N GLY A 220 -3.52 -14.64 14.62
CA GLY A 220 -4.83 -14.97 14.07
C GLY A 220 -5.98 -14.60 15.00
N PRO A 221 -7.22 -14.99 14.66
CA PRO A 221 -7.59 -15.62 13.40
C PRO A 221 -7.35 -14.72 12.19
N PHE A 222 -7.06 -15.30 11.03
CA PHE A 222 -6.92 -14.53 9.78
C PHE A 222 -7.29 -15.35 8.55
N ARG A 223 -7.53 -14.64 7.44
CA ARG A 223 -7.73 -15.21 6.11
C ARG A 223 -6.89 -14.50 5.06
N LEU A 224 -6.26 -15.29 4.19
CA LEU A 224 -5.60 -14.84 2.97
C LEU A 224 -6.21 -15.58 1.77
N ASP A 225 -6.72 -14.83 0.80
CA ASP A 225 -7.12 -15.39 -0.50
C ASP A 225 -5.88 -15.47 -1.39
N LEU A 226 -5.64 -16.63 -1.98
CA LEU A 226 -4.46 -16.93 -2.78
C LEU A 226 -4.87 -17.17 -4.23
N TYR A 227 -4.27 -16.45 -5.17
CA TYR A 227 -4.52 -16.56 -6.61
C TYR A 227 -3.21 -16.84 -7.33
N LEU A 228 -3.22 -17.79 -8.26
CA LEU A 228 -2.04 -18.12 -9.07
C LEU A 228 -2.30 -17.74 -10.52
N ILE A 229 -1.51 -16.79 -11.03
CA ILE A 229 -1.51 -16.37 -12.43
C ILE A 229 -0.20 -16.82 -13.05
N PHE A 230 -0.25 -17.78 -13.98
CA PHE A 230 0.92 -18.53 -14.44
C PHE A 230 1.70 -19.10 -13.25
N ASN A 231 2.85 -18.51 -12.90
CA ASN A 231 3.69 -18.92 -11.77
C ASN A 231 3.75 -17.88 -10.64
N THR A 232 3.00 -16.77 -10.77
CA THR A 232 2.99 -15.67 -9.81
C THR A 232 1.85 -15.87 -8.82
N LEU A 233 2.19 -16.11 -7.55
CA LEU A 233 1.24 -16.20 -6.45
C LEU A 233 0.89 -14.78 -5.97
N ILE A 234 -0.37 -14.40 -6.07
CA ILE A 234 -0.91 -13.15 -5.54
C ILE A 234 -1.63 -13.44 -4.23
N ILE A 235 -1.26 -12.72 -3.17
CA ILE A 235 -1.79 -12.92 -1.82
C ILE A 235 -2.66 -11.71 -1.45
N VAL A 236 -3.93 -11.94 -1.13
CA VAL A 236 -4.90 -10.89 -0.79
C VAL A 236 -5.43 -11.10 0.62
N ARG A 237 -5.30 -10.09 1.48
CA ARG A 237 -5.85 -10.09 2.85
C ARG A 237 -7.37 -9.96 2.87
N ARG A 238 -8.04 -10.68 3.76
CA ARG A 238 -9.48 -10.52 4.04
C ARG A 238 -9.71 -10.34 5.54
N GLU A 239 -10.34 -9.23 5.92
CA GLU A 239 -10.61 -8.84 7.30
C GLU A 239 -12.05 -8.34 7.45
N ASP A 240 -12.53 -8.24 8.69
CA ASP A 240 -13.85 -7.71 9.05
C ASP A 240 -13.95 -6.18 8.91
N GLY A 241 -12.84 -5.49 8.69
CA GLY A 241 -12.78 -4.07 8.34
C GLY A 241 -11.34 -3.59 8.20
N PHE A 242 -11.16 -2.50 7.45
CA PHE A 242 -9.85 -1.83 7.26
C PHE A 242 -9.86 -0.41 7.82
N TRP A 243 -10.73 -0.17 8.79
CA TRP A 243 -10.83 1.08 9.53
C TRP A 243 -10.48 0.83 10.98
N ARG A 244 -9.73 1.75 11.57
CA ARG A 244 -9.42 1.79 13.00
C ARG A 244 -9.95 3.08 13.58
N ARG A 245 -10.64 3.01 14.71
CA ARG A 245 -11.01 4.19 15.49
C ARG A 245 -9.97 4.42 16.57
N SER A 246 -9.42 5.62 16.63
CA SER A 246 -8.47 6.02 17.68
C SER A 246 -9.20 6.74 18.81
N ASP A 247 -8.80 6.47 20.06
CA ASP A 247 -9.42 6.96 21.28
C ASP A 247 -8.63 8.09 21.99
N GLY A 248 -7.62 8.64 21.32
CA GLY A 248 -6.74 9.68 21.85
C GLY A 248 -5.53 9.17 22.64
N LYS A 249 -5.34 7.85 22.78
CA LYS A 249 -4.23 7.30 23.58
C LYS A 249 -2.95 7.03 22.80
N SER A 250 -3.03 6.87 21.48
CA SER A 250 -1.86 6.79 20.59
C SER A 250 -1.54 8.15 20.00
N TYR A 251 -0.32 8.32 19.49
CA TYR A 251 0.15 9.59 18.92
C TYR A 251 0.80 9.40 17.55
N GLY A 252 0.64 8.22 16.93
CA GLY A 252 1.41 7.85 15.74
C GLY A 252 1.04 8.67 14.52
N PHE A 253 -0.26 8.80 14.25
CA PHE A 253 -0.76 9.53 13.08
C PHE A 253 -0.50 11.02 13.21
N ASN A 254 -0.78 11.59 14.38
CA ASN A 254 -0.51 13.01 14.62
C ASN A 254 0.99 13.30 14.73
N PHE A 255 1.83 12.35 15.19
CA PHE A 255 3.28 12.54 15.16
C PHE A 255 3.78 12.65 13.72
N GLU A 256 3.37 11.75 12.82
CA GLU A 256 3.69 11.85 11.40
C GLU A 256 3.22 13.20 10.84
N LYS A 257 1.94 13.52 10.97
CA LYS A 257 1.34 14.77 10.47
C LYS A 257 2.04 16.03 10.97
N HIS A 258 2.48 16.07 12.22
CA HIS A 258 3.13 17.25 12.79
C HIS A 258 4.63 17.33 12.46
N PHE A 259 5.31 16.21 12.26
CA PHE A 259 6.75 16.16 12.00
C PHE A 259 7.12 15.95 10.53
N THR A 260 6.13 15.93 9.64
CA THR A 260 6.34 15.90 8.20
C THR A 260 5.51 16.97 7.50
N THR A 261 5.90 17.30 6.27
CA THR A 261 5.19 18.25 5.42
C THR A 261 5.01 17.65 4.03
N PRO A 262 3.79 17.60 3.48
CA PRO A 262 3.61 17.22 2.08
C PRO A 262 4.27 18.25 1.17
N ILE A 263 4.80 17.81 0.04
CA ILE A 263 5.24 18.74 -1.00
C ILE A 263 4.05 19.57 -1.52
N PRO A 264 4.27 20.83 -1.97
CA PRO A 264 3.17 21.76 -2.28
C PRO A 264 2.11 21.23 -3.26
N ASP A 265 2.51 20.41 -4.23
CA ASP A 265 1.60 19.81 -5.22
C ASP A 265 0.86 18.57 -4.70
N MET A 266 1.16 18.09 -3.49
CA MET A 266 0.62 16.87 -2.89
C MET A 266 -0.13 17.12 -1.58
N ALA A 267 -0.58 18.35 -1.31
CA ALA A 267 -1.34 18.69 -0.10
C ALA A 267 -2.65 17.89 0.06
N ASP A 268 -3.18 17.39 -1.05
CA ASP A 268 -4.39 16.56 -1.15
C ASP A 268 -4.07 15.05 -1.32
N ALA A 269 -2.85 14.63 -0.99
CA ALA A 269 -2.47 13.22 -0.96
C ALA A 269 -2.69 12.62 0.43
N SER A 270 -3.02 11.33 0.49
CA SER A 270 -2.98 10.52 1.72
C SER A 270 -1.72 9.64 1.73
N SER A 271 -1.85 8.37 2.15
CA SER A 271 -0.74 7.41 2.25
C SER A 271 0.03 7.21 0.94
N HIS A 272 1.36 7.09 1.06
CA HIS A 272 2.25 6.76 -0.05
C HIS A 272 2.55 5.26 -0.07
N TYR A 273 2.28 4.62 -1.20
CA TYR A 273 2.56 3.20 -1.43
C TYR A 273 3.69 3.03 -2.43
N ARG A 274 4.50 2.01 -2.21
CA ARG A 274 5.54 1.57 -3.15
C ARG A 274 5.44 0.07 -3.38
N ALA A 275 5.66 -0.34 -4.62
CA ALA A 275 5.87 -1.73 -4.99
C ALA A 275 7.31 -1.91 -5.47
N ILE A 276 8.02 -2.85 -4.85
CA ILE A 276 9.42 -3.16 -5.17
C ILE A 276 9.58 -4.66 -5.42
N ARG A 277 10.53 -5.03 -6.29
CA ARG A 277 10.93 -6.42 -6.52
C ARG A 277 12.31 -6.67 -5.92
N TYR A 278 12.43 -7.76 -5.17
CA TYR A 278 13.72 -8.25 -4.67
C TYR A 278 13.74 -9.77 -4.54
N ARG A 279 14.93 -10.34 -4.30
CA ARG A 279 15.08 -11.76 -3.99
C ARG A 279 14.83 -12.04 -2.52
N MET A 280 14.12 -13.13 -2.25
CA MET A 280 13.95 -13.70 -0.92
C MET A 280 14.29 -15.19 -1.02
N GLY A 281 15.58 -15.49 -0.81
CA GLY A 281 16.16 -16.77 -1.20
C GLY A 281 15.95 -17.03 -2.71
N PRO A 282 15.36 -18.17 -3.10
CA PRO A 282 15.13 -18.52 -4.50
C PRO A 282 13.95 -17.76 -5.14
N LEU A 283 13.10 -17.08 -4.36
CA LEU A 283 11.89 -16.41 -4.86
C LEU A 283 12.16 -14.96 -5.27
N ARG A 284 11.56 -14.53 -6.38
CA ARG A 284 11.44 -13.11 -6.75
C ARG A 284 10.12 -12.58 -6.22
N VAL A 285 10.20 -11.73 -5.19
CA VAL A 285 9.04 -11.19 -4.48
C VAL A 285 8.80 -9.76 -4.90
N VAL A 286 7.59 -9.47 -5.36
CA VAL A 286 7.07 -8.11 -5.45
C VAL A 286 6.33 -7.81 -4.14
N CYS A 287 6.89 -6.89 -3.36
CA CYS A 287 6.34 -6.45 -2.08
C CYS A 287 5.76 -5.05 -2.23
N ARG A 288 4.46 -4.89 -1.91
CA ARG A 288 3.85 -3.57 -1.78
C ARG A 288 3.78 -3.15 -0.31
N PHE A 289 4.16 -1.91 -0.03
CA PHE A 289 4.15 -1.37 1.33
C PHE A 289 3.83 0.13 1.33
N GLU A 290 3.33 0.60 2.46
CA GLU A 290 3.22 2.02 2.76
C GLU A 290 4.56 2.54 3.30
N ALA A 291 4.99 3.71 2.84
CA ALA A 291 6.14 4.43 3.37
C ALA A 291 5.69 5.76 3.98
N ASP A 292 6.00 5.98 5.25
CA ASP A 292 5.49 7.09 6.06
C ASP A 292 6.04 8.44 5.56
N ALA A 293 7.36 8.53 5.39
CA ALA A 293 8.03 9.77 5.07
C ALA A 293 9.31 9.57 4.25
N TYR A 294 9.99 10.67 3.96
CA TYR A 294 11.36 10.66 3.46
C TYR A 294 12.23 11.75 4.11
N VAL A 295 13.54 11.56 4.06
CA VAL A 295 14.54 12.51 4.53
C VAL A 295 15.63 12.70 3.46
N ASP A 296 16.05 13.94 3.26
CA ASP A 296 17.16 14.23 2.33
C ASP A 296 18.47 13.67 2.92
N THR A 297 19.29 13.04 2.07
CA THR A 297 20.63 12.62 2.48
C THR A 297 21.65 13.75 2.24
N ALA A 298 22.77 13.73 2.94
CA ALA A 298 23.79 14.79 2.85
C ALA A 298 24.33 15.03 1.42
N SER A 299 24.17 14.07 0.52
CA SER A 299 24.55 14.17 -0.89
C SER A 299 23.56 14.96 -1.76
N ASP A 300 22.38 15.26 -1.24
CA ASP A 300 21.24 15.86 -1.97
C ASP A 300 20.95 17.30 -1.55
N ILE A 301 21.77 17.89 -0.66
CA ILE A 301 21.65 19.28 -0.23
C ILE A 301 22.07 20.19 -1.39
N GLN A 302 21.15 20.46 -2.30
CA GLN A 302 21.20 21.69 -3.10
C GLN A 302 21.06 22.87 -2.12
N PRO A 303 21.84 23.96 -2.27
CA PRO A 303 21.68 25.13 -1.42
C PRO A 303 20.25 25.64 -1.57
N GLU A 304 19.48 25.59 -0.48
CA GLU A 304 18.13 26.12 -0.44
C GLU A 304 18.17 27.61 -0.80
N SER A 305 17.63 27.96 -1.96
CA SER A 305 17.23 29.35 -2.22
C SER A 305 16.14 29.66 -1.20
N GLY A 306 16.37 30.63 -0.33
CA GLY A 306 15.57 30.93 0.85
C GLY A 306 14.09 31.22 0.55
N ALA A 307 13.32 30.16 0.37
CA ALA A 307 11.88 30.20 0.48
C ALA A 307 11.57 30.12 1.98
N ALA A 308 11.20 31.26 2.56
CA ALA A 308 10.68 31.31 3.92
C ALA A 308 9.68 30.17 4.12
N ALA A 309 9.81 29.45 5.24
CA ALA A 309 8.84 28.46 5.67
C ALA A 309 7.48 29.16 5.84
N ILE A 310 6.68 29.18 4.78
CA ILE A 310 5.27 29.50 4.85
C ILE A 310 4.69 28.36 5.67
N VAL A 311 4.35 28.63 6.93
CA VAL A 311 3.52 27.75 7.73
C VAL A 311 2.26 27.51 6.91
N PRO A 312 2.04 26.30 6.36
CA PRO A 312 0.83 26.05 5.60
C PRO A 312 -0.35 26.26 6.54
N SER A 313 -1.37 26.98 6.08
CA SER A 313 -2.66 27.01 6.76
C SER A 313 -3.08 25.57 7.04
N ILE A 314 -3.49 25.28 8.28
CA ILE A 314 -3.94 23.96 8.72
C ILE A 314 -4.92 23.44 7.65
N PRO A 315 -4.63 22.30 7.00
CA PRO A 315 -5.55 21.70 6.03
C PRO A 315 -6.94 21.62 6.66
N ILE A 316 -7.98 21.97 5.92
CA ILE A 316 -9.37 21.76 6.36
C ILE A 316 -9.46 20.28 6.72
N GLU A 317 -9.54 20.00 8.02
CA GLU A 317 -9.44 18.62 8.48
C GLU A 317 -10.66 17.86 7.97
N PRO A 318 -10.47 16.71 7.31
CA PRO A 318 -11.60 15.82 7.09
C PRO A 318 -12.20 15.49 8.46
N ASP A 319 -13.53 15.51 8.56
CA ASP A 319 -14.22 15.09 9.77
C ASP A 319 -13.94 13.61 10.03
N LEU A 320 -12.91 13.33 10.82
CA LEU A 320 -12.52 11.96 11.19
C LEU A 320 -13.55 11.32 12.14
N LEU A 321 -14.58 12.04 12.59
CA LEU A 321 -15.66 11.43 13.38
C LEU A 321 -16.54 10.52 12.52
N LYS A 322 -16.52 10.67 11.19
CA LYS A 322 -17.24 9.82 10.25
C LYS A 322 -16.30 9.20 9.23
N ARG A 323 -16.60 7.96 8.86
CA ARG A 323 -15.90 7.28 7.76
C ARG A 323 -16.29 7.97 6.44
N PRO A 324 -15.31 8.38 5.62
CA PRO A 324 -15.58 8.76 4.24
C PRO A 324 -16.29 7.63 3.48
N ASN A 325 -17.30 7.98 2.69
CA ASN A 325 -17.99 7.02 1.83
C ASN A 325 -17.28 6.95 0.47
N PHE A 326 -16.78 5.77 0.10
CA PHE A 326 -16.09 5.56 -1.17
C PHE A 326 -16.98 4.79 -2.14
N ILE A 327 -17.09 5.29 -3.38
CA ILE A 327 -17.80 4.61 -4.46
C ILE A 327 -16.83 3.61 -5.11
N TYR A 328 -16.86 2.34 -4.70
CA TYR A 328 -15.90 1.34 -5.15
C TYR A 328 -15.88 1.15 -6.67
N ARG A 329 -17.05 1.26 -7.32
CA ARG A 329 -17.22 1.13 -8.79
C ARG A 329 -16.90 2.41 -9.57
N ALA A 330 -16.52 3.49 -8.91
CA ALA A 330 -16.20 4.74 -9.59
C ALA A 330 -14.99 4.60 -10.52
N PRO A 331 -14.92 5.40 -11.60
CA PRO A 331 -13.79 5.38 -12.52
C PRO A 331 -12.45 5.61 -11.80
N PHE A 332 -11.44 4.87 -12.22
CA PHE A 332 -10.07 5.07 -11.78
C PHE A 332 -9.47 6.27 -12.52
N LYS A 333 -8.90 7.22 -11.78
CA LYS A 333 -8.18 8.38 -12.33
C LYS A 333 -6.73 8.31 -11.88
N VAL A 334 -5.81 8.42 -12.83
CA VAL A 334 -4.38 8.44 -12.56
C VAL A 334 -3.85 9.81 -12.94
N LEU A 335 -3.38 10.58 -11.95
CA LEU A 335 -2.79 11.90 -12.17
C LEU A 335 -1.29 11.84 -11.98
N GLN A 336 -0.53 12.51 -12.85
CA GLN A 336 0.91 12.62 -12.70
C GLN A 336 1.25 13.78 -11.74
N LYS A 337 1.46 13.46 -10.47
CA LYS A 337 1.80 14.40 -9.39
C LYS A 337 2.90 13.81 -8.50
N GLY A 338 3.62 14.68 -7.80
CA GLY A 338 4.75 14.31 -6.96
C GLY A 338 5.99 13.92 -7.74
N HIS A 339 6.97 13.35 -7.04
CA HIS A 339 8.27 13.00 -7.60
C HIS A 339 8.79 11.71 -7.00
N TYR A 340 9.66 11.03 -7.74
CA TYR A 340 10.27 9.81 -7.25
C TYR A 340 11.26 10.10 -6.12
N VAL A 341 11.06 9.46 -4.97
CA VAL A 341 11.95 9.49 -3.82
C VAL A 341 12.82 8.22 -3.79
N PRO A 342 14.16 8.30 -3.86
CA PRO A 342 15.06 7.17 -3.71
C PRO A 342 14.80 6.30 -2.47
N GLY A 343 15.02 4.98 -2.58
CA GLY A 343 14.77 4.04 -1.48
C GLY A 343 15.59 4.32 -0.22
N ASN A 344 16.84 4.77 -0.39
CA ASN A 344 17.73 5.16 0.71
C ASN A 344 17.28 6.45 1.41
N GLN A 345 16.32 7.21 0.88
CA GLN A 345 15.73 8.38 1.55
C GLN A 345 14.45 8.04 2.31
N LEU A 346 13.85 6.86 2.08
CA LEU A 346 12.62 6.46 2.75
C LEU A 346 12.83 6.35 4.26
N LEU A 347 11.83 6.80 4.99
CA LEU A 347 11.84 6.90 6.43
C LEU A 347 10.60 6.21 7.01
N GLU A 348 10.83 5.29 7.94
CA GLU A 348 9.79 4.76 8.81
C GLU A 348 9.68 5.64 10.06
N LEU A 349 8.46 5.96 10.47
CA LEU A 349 8.16 6.72 11.67
C LEU A 349 7.49 5.83 12.73
N LYS A 350 7.94 5.99 13.98
CA LYS A 350 7.35 5.31 15.12
C LYS A 350 7.27 6.26 16.31
N THR A 351 6.33 5.98 17.20
CA THR A 351 6.25 6.63 18.52
C THR A 351 6.42 5.58 19.61
N GLN A 352 7.19 5.89 20.64
CA GLN A 352 7.35 5.00 21.79
C GLN A 352 7.41 5.81 23.08
N VAL A 353 6.73 5.33 24.13
CA VAL A 353 6.81 5.93 25.47
C VAL A 353 8.28 5.92 25.92
N GLU A 354 8.75 7.05 26.42
CA GLU A 354 10.04 7.16 27.10
C GLU A 354 9.91 6.61 28.52
N ARG A 355 10.75 5.63 28.86
CA ARG A 355 10.80 5.04 30.19
C ARG A 355 11.97 5.59 31.01
N PRO A 356 11.84 5.67 32.35
CA PRO A 356 12.96 5.95 33.22
C PRO A 356 14.12 4.99 32.97
N ARG A 357 15.36 5.48 33.13
CA ARG A 357 16.58 4.71 32.88
C ARG A 357 16.64 3.39 33.68
N GLU A 358 16.08 3.41 34.89
CA GLU A 358 16.03 2.27 35.82
C GLU A 358 15.16 1.11 35.31
N GLU A 359 14.11 1.40 34.53
CA GLU A 359 13.21 0.39 33.95
C GLU A 359 13.75 -0.23 32.66
N GLY A 360 14.82 0.34 32.10
CA GLY A 360 15.40 -0.06 30.83
C GLY A 360 14.57 0.38 29.63
N GLN A 361 15.24 0.97 28.63
CA GLN A 361 14.59 1.39 27.39
C GLN A 361 14.77 0.33 26.30
N SER A 362 13.67 -0.30 25.88
CA SER A 362 13.68 -1.18 24.71
C SER A 362 13.63 -0.38 23.40
N ASN A 363 14.23 -0.94 22.36
CA ASN A 363 14.07 -0.44 20.99
C ASN A 363 12.67 -0.79 20.46
N VAL A 364 12.19 -0.01 19.49
CA VAL A 364 10.96 -0.33 18.76
C VAL A 364 11.14 -1.63 17.98
N SER A 365 10.18 -2.54 18.14
CA SER A 365 10.11 -3.79 17.37
C SER A 365 9.43 -3.52 16.03
N CYS A 366 10.23 -3.35 14.97
CA CYS A 366 9.76 -3.07 13.61
C CYS A 366 10.75 -3.55 12.53
N GLN A 367 11.73 -4.38 12.90
CA GLN A 367 12.80 -4.81 12.00
C GLN A 367 12.25 -5.62 10.82
N ASP A 368 11.19 -6.39 11.03
CA ASP A 368 10.45 -7.07 9.97
C ASP A 368 9.81 -6.07 8.97
N GLN A 369 9.21 -4.97 9.46
CA GLN A 369 8.66 -3.91 8.62
C GLN A 369 9.73 -3.28 7.74
N LEU A 370 10.86 -2.90 8.36
CA LEU A 370 12.00 -2.32 7.69
C LEU A 370 12.61 -3.27 6.66
N TRP A 371 12.76 -4.56 7.02
CA TRP A 371 13.37 -5.57 6.17
C TRP A 371 12.55 -5.88 4.90
N PHE A 372 11.22 -6.05 5.04
CA PHE A 372 10.33 -6.30 3.89
C PHE A 372 10.09 -5.03 3.04
N GLY A 373 10.11 -3.85 3.65
CA GLY A 373 10.00 -2.57 2.94
C GLY A 373 11.31 -2.10 2.30
N ARG A 374 12.43 -2.72 2.66
CA ARG A 374 13.79 -2.29 2.27
C ARG A 374 14.07 -0.84 2.71
N THR A 375 13.59 -0.47 3.90
CA THR A 375 13.72 0.87 4.50
C THR A 375 14.79 0.85 5.58
N THR A 376 15.83 1.67 5.45
CA THR A 376 16.95 1.71 6.40
C THR A 376 16.78 2.78 7.49
N HIS A 377 16.11 3.90 7.20
CA HIS A 377 15.94 4.97 8.17
C HIS A 377 14.72 4.72 9.06
N LEU A 378 14.92 4.81 10.39
CA LEU A 378 13.85 4.78 11.39
C LEU A 378 13.98 5.98 12.32
N TYR A 379 12.96 6.83 12.37
CA TYR A 379 12.87 7.88 13.38
C TYR A 379 11.80 7.54 14.41
N THR A 380 12.17 7.56 15.69
CA THR A 380 11.27 7.27 16.81
C THR A 380 11.03 8.51 17.65
N GLY A 381 9.81 9.03 17.64
CA GLY A 381 9.34 10.04 18.59
C GLY A 381 9.20 9.45 19.99
N ARG A 382 10.03 9.90 20.93
CA ARG A 382 9.99 9.51 22.33
C ARG A 382 9.09 10.46 23.09
N TYR A 383 8.03 9.94 23.69
CA TYR A 383 7.02 10.78 24.34
C TYR A 383 6.78 10.39 25.79
N GLU A 384 6.41 11.38 26.59
CA GLU A 384 5.99 11.17 27.98
C GLU A 384 4.61 10.51 28.04
N SER A 385 4.49 9.47 28.86
CA SER A 385 3.30 8.63 28.94
C SER A 385 2.04 9.46 29.24
N GLY A 386 1.01 9.32 28.40
CA GLY A 386 -0.29 9.96 28.61
C GLY A 386 -0.36 11.47 28.36
N THR A 387 0.73 12.14 27.97
CA THR A 387 0.73 13.61 27.80
C THR A 387 0.86 14.08 26.35
N GLY A 388 1.28 13.20 25.44
CA GLY A 388 1.57 13.56 24.05
C GLY A 388 2.78 14.48 23.87
N LYS A 389 3.52 14.73 24.96
CA LYS A 389 4.73 15.55 24.95
C LYS A 389 5.89 14.73 24.38
N VAL A 390 6.24 14.98 23.13
CA VAL A 390 7.44 14.42 22.49
C VAL A 390 8.66 15.09 23.11
N LEU A 391 9.49 14.29 23.78
CA LEU A 391 10.68 14.69 24.53
C LEU A 391 11.93 14.77 23.66
N TYR A 392 12.03 13.91 22.64
CA TYR A 392 13.07 13.94 21.61
C TYR A 392 12.73 12.94 20.49
N VAL A 393 13.44 13.04 19.36
CA VAL A 393 13.33 12.08 18.25
C VAL A 393 14.64 11.32 18.13
N LYS A 394 14.60 10.00 18.36
CA LYS A 394 15.73 9.11 18.10
C LYS A 394 15.81 8.86 16.58
N LYS A 395 16.82 9.42 15.93
CA LYS A 395 17.14 9.18 14.52
C LYS A 395 18.11 8.02 14.40
N GLU A 396 17.79 7.03 13.57
CA GLU A 396 18.60 5.82 13.41
C GLU A 396 18.67 5.43 11.93
N ASP A 397 19.89 5.23 11.42
CA ASP A 397 20.13 4.32 10.31
C ASP A 397 20.14 2.89 10.89
N ALA A 398 19.07 2.16 10.62
CA ALA A 398 18.83 0.84 11.20
C ALA A 398 19.51 -0.29 10.41
N THR A 399 20.36 0.00 9.42
CA THR A 399 21.02 -1.01 8.56
C THR A 399 21.66 -2.14 9.36
N GLU A 400 22.54 -1.82 10.32
CA GLU A 400 23.21 -2.84 11.14
C GLU A 400 22.25 -3.61 12.04
N ARG A 401 21.19 -2.94 12.53
CA ARG A 401 20.17 -3.57 13.36
C ARG A 401 19.31 -4.56 12.55
N ILE A 402 18.99 -4.20 11.31
CA ILE A 402 18.27 -5.05 10.38
C ILE A 402 19.13 -6.25 9.99
N ARG A 403 20.43 -6.05 9.71
CA ARG A 403 21.39 -7.12 9.41
C ARG A 403 21.46 -8.15 10.56
N LYS A 404 21.64 -7.70 11.80
CA LYS A 404 21.61 -8.57 12.99
C LYS A 404 20.26 -9.24 13.23
N TRP A 405 19.15 -8.61 12.81
CA TRP A 405 17.83 -9.22 12.88
C TRP A 405 17.70 -10.31 11.84
N GLU A 406 18.12 -10.06 10.60
CA GLU A 406 18.12 -11.04 9.51
C GLU A 406 18.92 -12.29 9.89
N GLU A 407 20.15 -12.14 10.37
CA GLU A 407 21.01 -13.24 10.83
C GLU A 407 20.31 -14.11 11.89
N ARG A 408 19.69 -13.49 12.89
CA ARG A 408 18.99 -14.19 13.97
C ARG A 408 17.70 -14.88 13.54
N HIS A 409 17.11 -14.46 12.42
CA HIS A 409 15.84 -14.98 11.93
C HIS A 409 15.99 -15.82 10.65
N GLN A 410 17.21 -16.21 10.26
CA GLN A 410 17.45 -16.99 9.03
C GLN A 410 16.58 -18.24 8.94
N GLU A 411 16.44 -19.01 10.02
CA GLU A 411 15.59 -20.20 10.01
C GLU A 411 14.13 -19.86 9.68
N SER A 412 13.57 -18.84 10.34
CA SER A 412 12.20 -18.38 10.10
C SER A 412 12.02 -17.79 8.70
N LEU A 413 12.99 -17.02 8.20
CA LEU A 413 12.95 -16.46 6.85
C LEU A 413 13.00 -17.57 5.78
N ARG A 414 13.84 -18.60 5.98
CA ARG A 414 13.90 -19.77 5.10
C ARG A 414 12.63 -20.61 5.16
N LYS A 415 12.00 -20.73 6.34
CA LYS A 415 10.68 -21.36 6.50
C LYS A 415 9.57 -20.57 5.82
N LEU A 416 9.60 -19.23 5.88
CA LEU A 416 8.66 -18.38 5.14
C LEU A 416 8.74 -18.64 3.64
N VAL A 417 9.95 -18.73 3.08
CA VAL A 417 10.15 -19.11 1.66
C VAL A 417 9.57 -20.50 1.37
N GLY A 418 9.82 -21.48 2.23
CA GLY A 418 9.26 -22.82 2.13
C GLY A 418 7.74 -22.83 2.11
N LEU A 419 7.12 -22.09 3.04
CA LEU A 419 5.65 -21.93 3.11
C LEU A 419 5.09 -21.29 1.85
N LEU A 420 5.69 -20.19 1.35
CA LEU A 420 5.24 -19.54 0.12
C LEU A 420 5.34 -20.47 -1.10
N THR A 421 6.38 -21.29 -1.16
CA THR A 421 6.54 -22.30 -2.22
C THR A 421 5.47 -23.37 -2.13
N MET A 422 5.22 -23.90 -0.93
CA MET A 422 4.15 -24.88 -0.67
C MET A 422 2.78 -24.33 -1.06
N LEU A 423 2.44 -23.11 -0.64
CA LEU A 423 1.16 -22.46 -0.97
C LEU A 423 0.98 -22.28 -2.49
N ARG A 424 2.05 -21.92 -3.19
CA ARG A 424 2.05 -21.83 -4.66
C ARG A 424 1.80 -23.19 -5.32
N ASP A 425 2.42 -24.25 -4.80
CA ASP A 425 2.25 -25.60 -5.35
C ASP A 425 0.83 -26.13 -5.11
N ILE A 426 0.25 -25.86 -3.93
CA ILE A 426 -1.16 -26.17 -3.63
C ILE A 426 -2.10 -25.44 -4.61
N CYS A 427 -1.81 -24.17 -4.92
CA CYS A 427 -2.58 -23.43 -5.94
C CYS A 427 -2.47 -24.08 -7.32
N ARG A 428 -1.27 -24.53 -7.71
CA ARG A 428 -1.00 -25.14 -9.02
C ARG A 428 -1.78 -26.45 -9.21
N GLN A 429 -1.98 -27.21 -8.14
CA GLN A 429 -2.74 -28.46 -8.14
C GLN A 429 -4.26 -28.26 -8.26
N GLN A 430 -4.78 -27.03 -8.11
CA GLN A 430 -6.21 -26.79 -8.25
C GLN A 430 -6.69 -27.04 -9.69
N GLU A 431 -7.93 -27.47 -9.87
CA GLU A 431 -8.51 -27.68 -11.19
C GLU A 431 -9.02 -26.39 -11.83
N GLY A 432 -9.19 -26.44 -13.15
CA GLY A 432 -9.72 -25.33 -13.96
C GLY A 432 -8.70 -24.23 -14.28
N PRO A 433 -9.13 -23.21 -15.04
CA PRO A 433 -8.26 -22.14 -15.52
C PRO A 433 -7.92 -21.10 -14.46
N ALA A 434 -8.82 -20.86 -13.50
CA ALA A 434 -8.57 -20.00 -12.35
C ALA A 434 -8.04 -20.85 -11.19
N LYS A 435 -6.75 -20.71 -10.90
CA LYS A 435 -6.07 -21.40 -9.79
C LYS A 435 -6.13 -20.51 -8.56
N ALA A 436 -6.99 -20.85 -7.59
CA ALA A 436 -7.14 -20.06 -6.37
C ALA A 436 -7.59 -20.94 -5.19
N VAL A 437 -7.12 -20.58 -3.99
CA VAL A 437 -7.47 -21.24 -2.72
C VAL A 437 -7.61 -20.19 -1.62
N ILE A 438 -8.23 -20.57 -0.51
CA ILE A 438 -8.37 -19.72 0.68
C ILE A 438 -7.49 -20.33 1.77
N LEU A 439 -6.54 -19.55 2.29
CA LEU A 439 -5.74 -19.90 3.46
C LEU A 439 -6.40 -19.28 4.70
N VAL A 440 -6.70 -20.11 5.71
CA VAL A 440 -7.32 -19.68 6.96
C VAL A 440 -6.49 -20.19 8.13
N ARG A 441 -6.38 -19.34 9.17
CA ARG A 441 -5.98 -19.77 10.51
C ARG A 441 -7.09 -19.39 11.48
N GLU A 442 -7.85 -20.37 11.96
CA GLU A 442 -8.99 -20.12 12.85
C GLU A 442 -8.55 -19.99 14.32
N ASP A 443 -7.67 -20.89 14.77
CA ASP A 443 -7.03 -20.82 16.08
C ASP A 443 -5.64 -20.18 15.93
N PRO A 444 -5.32 -19.09 16.66
CA PRO A 444 -3.99 -18.48 16.67
C PRO A 444 -2.82 -19.44 16.99
N LYS A 445 -3.08 -20.58 17.65
CA LYS A 445 -2.11 -21.65 17.92
C LYS A 445 -2.31 -22.87 17.02
N GLY A 446 -3.40 -22.91 16.27
CA GLY A 446 -3.76 -24.01 15.38
C GLY A 446 -3.00 -24.00 14.05
N PRO A 447 -3.31 -24.99 13.19
CA PRO A 447 -2.73 -25.16 11.87
C PRO A 447 -3.16 -24.05 10.91
N LEU A 448 -2.42 -23.95 9.82
CA LEU A 448 -2.90 -23.29 8.61
C LEU A 448 -3.78 -24.28 7.83
N VAL A 449 -5.00 -23.89 7.49
CA VAL A 449 -5.93 -24.72 6.72
C VAL A 449 -6.18 -24.08 5.37
N VAL A 450 -5.90 -24.83 4.30
CA VAL A 450 -6.13 -24.42 2.92
C VAL A 450 -7.42 -25.03 2.42
N HIS A 451 -8.32 -24.20 1.92
CA HIS A 451 -9.62 -24.59 1.38
C HIS A 451 -9.73 -24.31 -0.12
N LYS A 452 -10.54 -25.12 -0.82
CA LYS A 452 -10.99 -24.76 -2.18
C LYS A 452 -11.74 -23.44 -2.13
N MET A 453 -11.46 -22.55 -3.09
CA MET A 453 -12.22 -21.31 -3.26
C MET A 453 -13.43 -21.57 -4.16
N GLN A 454 -14.64 -21.36 -3.62
CA GLN A 454 -15.89 -21.56 -4.38
C GLN A 454 -16.14 -20.44 -5.39
N ASP A 455 -15.93 -19.18 -4.98
CA ASP A 455 -16.07 -18.00 -5.85
C ASP A 455 -14.70 -17.46 -6.25
N LYS A 456 -14.30 -17.75 -7.49
CA LYS A 456 -12.99 -17.38 -8.06
C LYS A 456 -13.07 -16.07 -8.83
N ARG A 457 -13.43 -14.98 -8.15
CA ARG A 457 -13.47 -13.64 -8.76
C ARG A 457 -12.11 -13.28 -9.36
N LYS A 458 -12.16 -12.54 -10.48
CA LYS A 458 -10.95 -12.00 -11.11
C LYS A 458 -10.39 -10.88 -10.23
N ILE A 459 -9.16 -11.06 -9.75
CA ILE A 459 -8.41 -10.05 -8.98
C ILE A 459 -7.47 -9.20 -9.83
N VAL A 460 -7.41 -9.47 -11.14
CA VAL A 460 -6.63 -8.69 -12.10
C VAL A 460 -7.52 -8.45 -13.29
N GLN A 461 -7.70 -7.17 -13.63
CA GLN A 461 -8.47 -6.80 -14.82
C GLN A 461 -7.76 -7.26 -16.09
N ARG A 462 -8.55 -7.52 -17.14
CA ARG A 462 -8.07 -8.09 -18.40
C ARG A 462 -6.92 -7.29 -19.01
N GLU A 463 -7.03 -5.96 -19.01
CA GLU A 463 -6.00 -5.09 -19.59
C GLU A 463 -4.64 -5.22 -18.88
N PHE A 464 -4.63 -5.36 -17.56
CA PHE A 464 -3.40 -5.54 -16.78
C PHE A 464 -2.82 -6.94 -16.95
N PHE A 465 -3.68 -7.96 -17.01
CA PHE A 465 -3.26 -9.32 -17.31
C PHE A 465 -2.60 -9.41 -18.70
N GLU A 466 -3.23 -8.83 -19.72
CA GLU A 466 -2.68 -8.81 -21.09
C GLU A 466 -1.34 -8.05 -21.14
N ARG A 467 -1.24 -6.93 -20.41
CA ARG A 467 -0.02 -6.11 -20.38
C ARG A 467 1.13 -6.77 -19.64
N HIS A 468 0.90 -7.25 -18.43
CA HIS A 468 1.99 -7.64 -17.53
C HIS A 468 2.31 -9.14 -17.51
N TRP A 469 1.42 -9.99 -18.07
CA TRP A 469 1.69 -11.42 -18.21
C TRP A 469 1.71 -11.92 -19.66
N LEU A 470 0.92 -11.35 -20.57
CA LEU A 470 0.85 -11.85 -21.97
C LEU A 470 1.72 -11.09 -22.97
N ALA A 471 1.99 -9.80 -22.76
CA ALA A 471 2.71 -8.97 -23.74
C ALA A 471 4.07 -9.56 -24.15
N HIS A 472 4.72 -10.29 -23.25
CA HIS A 472 6.03 -10.92 -23.44
C HIS A 472 5.98 -12.32 -24.06
N ASN A 473 4.79 -12.89 -24.30
CA ASN A 473 4.61 -14.17 -25.00
C ASN A 473 4.42 -14.01 -26.51
N LYS A 474 4.28 -12.77 -27.02
CA LYS A 474 4.27 -12.55 -28.46
C LYS A 474 5.68 -12.86 -28.99
N PRO A 475 5.88 -13.83 -29.89
CA PRO A 475 7.18 -14.03 -30.51
C PRO A 475 7.61 -12.70 -31.09
N LYS A 476 8.84 -12.27 -30.80
CA LYS A 476 9.45 -11.12 -31.48
C LYS A 476 9.33 -11.41 -32.97
N ARG A 477 8.33 -10.84 -33.65
CA ARG A 477 8.31 -10.83 -35.12
C ARG A 477 9.64 -10.17 -35.45
N SER A 478 10.54 -10.96 -36.05
CA SER A 478 11.80 -10.45 -36.53
C SER A 478 11.49 -9.19 -37.32
N ALA A 479 12.05 -8.06 -36.87
CA ALA A 479 12.02 -6.82 -37.62
C ALA A 479 12.86 -7.03 -38.89
N SER A 480 12.30 -7.73 -39.86
CA SER A 480 12.99 -8.14 -41.07
C SER A 480 12.01 -8.27 -42.23
N ARG A 481 11.17 -7.25 -42.47
CA ARG A 481 10.66 -7.00 -43.84
C ARG A 481 9.96 -5.67 -44.14
N GLU A 482 10.11 -4.63 -43.33
CA GLU A 482 9.44 -3.34 -43.63
C GLU A 482 10.37 -2.14 -43.82
N ASN A 483 11.69 -2.36 -43.92
CA ASN A 483 12.66 -1.29 -44.19
C ASN A 483 13.45 -1.47 -45.50
N ARG A 484 12.89 -2.18 -46.48
CA ARG A 484 13.56 -2.42 -47.78
C ARG A 484 12.81 -1.82 -48.99
N LEU A 485 12.06 -0.74 -48.78
CA LEU A 485 11.46 0.07 -49.86
C LEU A 485 11.78 1.58 -49.76
N ALA A 486 12.73 1.98 -48.92
CA ALA A 486 13.15 3.38 -48.81
C ALA A 486 14.68 3.49 -48.76
N ARG A 487 15.35 3.13 -49.87
CA ARG A 487 16.69 3.59 -50.26
C ARG A 487 16.99 3.02 -51.64
N GLY A 488 16.52 3.73 -52.67
CA GLY A 488 17.01 3.56 -54.03
C GLY A 488 18.39 4.20 -54.13
N ASP A 489 19.40 3.36 -54.32
CA ASP A 489 20.79 3.75 -54.55
C ASP A 489 20.93 4.63 -55.80
N ILE A 490 21.57 5.78 -55.61
CA ILE A 490 22.14 6.60 -56.67
C ILE A 490 23.50 5.98 -57.04
N ARG A 491 23.57 5.23 -58.14
CA ARG A 491 24.79 5.10 -58.99
C ARG A 491 24.38 4.84 -60.43
N GLY A 492 24.15 5.92 -61.18
CA GLY A 492 24.04 5.89 -62.63
C GLY A 492 25.41 6.08 -63.28
N GLY A 493 25.81 5.14 -64.13
CA GLY A 493 26.98 5.22 -64.98
C GLY A 493 26.70 4.65 -66.37
N ARG A 494 26.66 5.55 -67.35
CA ARG A 494 26.74 5.38 -68.82
C ARG A 494 25.57 4.71 -69.56
N GLY A 495 24.89 5.54 -70.35
CA GLY A 495 24.11 5.15 -71.52
C GLY A 495 23.93 6.36 -72.43
N THR A 496 24.57 6.31 -73.60
CA THR A 496 24.59 7.30 -74.69
C THR A 496 23.28 7.36 -75.48
N SER A 497 23.04 8.53 -76.09
CA SER A 497 22.30 8.84 -77.34
C SER A 497 20.83 9.30 -77.31
N GLY A 498 20.56 10.39 -78.05
CA GLY A 498 19.27 10.78 -78.65
C GLY A 498 18.51 11.92 -77.94
N LEU A 499 18.85 13.20 -78.16
CA LEU A 499 18.25 14.14 -79.12
C LEU A 499 16.76 14.50 -78.90
N ASP A 500 16.56 15.76 -78.47
CA ASP A 500 15.60 16.79 -78.91
C ASP A 500 14.16 16.42 -79.31
N ALA A 501 13.17 17.05 -78.64
CA ALA A 501 12.43 18.17 -79.23
C ALA A 501 11.31 18.71 -78.31
N TYR A 502 11.36 20.03 -78.13
CA TYR A 502 10.27 21.01 -77.95
C TYR A 502 8.81 20.51 -78.07
N ARG A 503 7.91 21.03 -77.20
CA ARG A 503 7.01 22.20 -77.48
C ARG A 503 5.69 22.15 -76.68
N GLY A 504 5.29 23.31 -76.14
CA GLY A 504 3.90 23.72 -75.83
C GLY A 504 3.34 23.21 -74.49
N GLY A 505 2.87 24.00 -73.53
CA GLY A 505 2.34 25.37 -73.60
C GLY A 505 0.85 25.35 -73.93
N LEU A 506 -0.02 25.28 -72.91
CA LEU A 506 -1.40 25.80 -72.97
C LEU A 506 -2.01 25.86 -71.55
N GLN A 507 -2.24 27.09 -71.08
CA GLN A 507 -3.32 27.41 -70.14
C GLN A 507 -4.66 27.28 -70.88
N VAL A 508 -5.76 27.04 -70.15
CA VAL A 508 -6.92 27.97 -70.04
C VAL A 508 -8.13 27.29 -69.35
N ARG A 509 -8.60 28.01 -68.32
CA ARG A 509 -9.97 28.23 -67.78
C ARG A 509 -10.96 27.11 -67.47
N GLY A 510 -11.58 27.35 -66.32
CA GLY A 510 -13.03 27.27 -66.08
C GLY A 510 -13.33 26.29 -64.96
N GLY A 511 -14.03 26.59 -63.87
CA GLY A 511 -14.89 27.72 -63.51
C GLY A 511 -15.85 27.16 -62.44
N GLY A 512 -16.13 27.91 -61.37
CA GLY A 512 -17.04 27.46 -60.32
C GLY A 512 -16.88 28.28 -59.05
N SER A 513 -17.68 29.35 -58.96
CA SER A 513 -17.58 30.44 -58.00
C SER A 513 -18.36 30.19 -56.70
N HIS A 514 -17.86 30.79 -55.60
CA HIS A 514 -18.62 31.62 -54.63
C HIS A 514 -19.64 30.90 -53.71
N THR A 515 -19.86 31.25 -52.44
CA THR A 515 -19.49 32.42 -51.65
C THR A 515 -19.68 32.15 -50.15
N TYR A 516 -18.97 32.94 -49.37
CA TYR A 516 -18.94 33.06 -47.91
C TYR A 516 -20.23 33.64 -47.28
N GLN A 517 -20.29 33.45 -45.96
CA GLN A 517 -20.75 34.38 -44.91
C GLN A 517 -22.22 34.40 -44.42
N ARG A 518 -22.32 33.97 -43.14
CA ARG A 518 -22.68 34.78 -41.95
C ARG A 518 -24.14 35.22 -41.83
N ARG A 519 -24.78 34.86 -40.71
CA ARG A 519 -25.55 35.82 -39.90
C ARG A 519 -25.87 35.32 -38.49
N THR A 520 -25.84 36.28 -37.58
CA THR A 520 -26.17 36.27 -36.16
C THR A 520 -27.55 36.89 -35.91
N ARG A 521 -28.22 36.42 -34.82
CA ARG A 521 -29.24 37.09 -33.95
C ARG A 521 -30.65 37.35 -34.55
N PRO A 522 -31.72 37.72 -33.78
CA PRO A 522 -31.88 38.00 -32.32
C PRO A 522 -33.21 37.55 -31.60
N THR A 523 -33.24 37.69 -30.25
CA THR A 523 -34.28 38.14 -29.26
C THR A 523 -35.79 37.82 -29.36
N THR A 524 -36.44 37.54 -28.20
CA THR A 524 -37.43 38.44 -27.52
C THR A 524 -37.81 37.99 -26.09
N ASP A 525 -38.14 39.00 -25.27
CA ASP A 525 -38.48 39.09 -23.84
C ASP A 525 -39.99 38.90 -23.55
N THR A 526 -40.39 38.54 -22.30
CA THR A 526 -41.25 39.32 -21.35
C THR A 526 -41.96 38.51 -20.23
N ASN A 527 -41.75 38.95 -18.96
CA ASN A 527 -42.65 39.19 -17.80
C ASN A 527 -43.66 38.10 -17.29
N HIS A 528 -44.06 37.96 -16.01
CA HIS A 528 -44.09 38.80 -14.80
C HIS A 528 -44.33 37.94 -13.52
N GLY A 529 -43.89 38.40 -12.34
CA GLY A 529 -44.38 37.91 -11.03
C GLY A 529 -43.58 38.39 -9.81
N ARG A 530 -44.04 39.47 -9.16
CA ARG A 530 -43.42 40.17 -8.01
C ARG A 530 -44.16 39.86 -6.70
N LEU A 531 -43.52 40.17 -5.56
CA LEU A 531 -43.99 40.38 -4.14
C LEU A 531 -43.44 39.29 -3.19
N LYS A 532 -42.91 39.52 -1.98
CA LYS A 532 -42.72 40.69 -1.09
C LYS A 532 -41.66 40.31 -0.02
N ALA A 533 -41.08 41.32 0.64
CA ALA A 533 -39.96 41.21 1.58
C ALA A 533 -40.36 41.08 3.07
N GLY A 534 -39.50 40.37 3.84
CA GLY A 534 -39.13 40.59 5.25
C GLY A 534 -39.92 39.83 6.36
N PRO A 535 -39.39 39.67 7.60
CA PRO A 535 -38.00 39.74 8.09
C PRO A 535 -37.58 38.55 9.02
N GLN A 536 -36.31 38.54 9.46
CA GLN A 536 -35.71 37.61 10.44
C GLN A 536 -36.43 37.56 11.80
N PRO A 537 -36.11 36.54 12.62
CA PRO A 537 -35.87 36.78 14.04
C PRO A 537 -34.52 36.24 14.54
N GLY A 538 -33.82 37.10 15.28
CA GLY A 538 -32.72 36.74 16.19
C GLY A 538 -33.22 36.19 17.53
N PRO A 539 -32.30 35.92 18.47
CA PRO A 539 -32.46 34.91 19.53
C PRO A 539 -33.24 35.41 20.74
N ARG A 540 -33.92 34.50 21.44
CA ARG A 540 -34.49 34.75 22.77
C ARG A 540 -33.77 33.93 23.83
N HIS A 541 -33.32 34.65 24.84
CA HIS A 541 -32.98 34.19 26.18
C HIS A 541 -34.19 33.53 26.85
N ASP A 542 -33.93 32.49 27.64
CA ASP A 542 -34.63 32.30 28.90
C ASP A 542 -33.67 31.76 29.96
N ALA A 543 -33.87 32.25 31.18
CA ALA A 543 -33.05 32.08 32.36
C ALA A 543 -33.78 31.25 33.42
N SER A 544 -33.05 30.44 34.17
CA SER A 544 -33.38 29.98 35.53
C SER A 544 -32.07 29.47 36.16
N GLN A 545 -31.50 30.13 37.17
CA GLN A 545 -31.70 29.85 38.62
C GLN A 545 -31.53 28.33 38.90
N ASP A 546 -30.48 27.85 39.57
CA ASP A 546 -30.16 28.10 40.97
C ASP A 546 -28.66 27.89 41.32
N ALA A 547 -28.19 28.67 42.29
CA ALA A 547 -26.98 28.41 43.08
C ALA A 547 -27.39 27.71 44.41
N PRO A 548 -26.42 27.12 45.14
CA PRO A 548 -26.05 27.84 46.37
C PRO A 548 -24.55 27.90 46.66
N ARG A 549 -24.25 28.91 47.47
CA ARG A 549 -22.96 29.40 47.96
C ARG A 549 -22.34 28.50 49.04
N GLY A 550 -21.01 28.61 49.18
CA GLY A 550 -20.30 28.25 50.41
C GLY A 550 -18.78 28.42 50.30
N ALA A 551 -18.27 29.62 50.52
CA ALA A 551 -16.86 29.91 50.83
C ALA A 551 -16.58 29.59 52.33
N PRO A 552 -15.34 29.57 52.91
CA PRO A 552 -14.33 30.63 52.73
C PRO A 552 -12.83 30.26 52.76
N SER A 553 -12.06 31.19 52.17
CA SER A 553 -10.68 31.67 52.43
C SER A 553 -9.71 30.94 53.39
N THR A 554 -8.44 30.88 52.97
CA THR A 554 -7.29 31.34 53.76
C THR A 554 -6.19 31.95 52.87
N LYS A 555 -5.55 33.01 53.41
CA LYS A 555 -4.40 33.76 52.87
C LYS A 555 -3.09 33.25 53.51
N SER A 556 -1.98 33.28 52.78
CA SER A 556 -0.60 33.61 53.24
C SER A 556 0.35 33.56 52.02
N SER A 557 0.86 34.67 51.48
CA SER A 557 2.03 35.50 51.90
C SER A 557 3.40 34.84 51.67
N SER A 558 4.17 35.46 50.74
CA SER A 558 5.64 35.69 50.71
C SER A 558 6.59 34.47 50.89
N THR A 559 7.68 34.29 50.15
CA THR A 559 8.83 35.21 49.98
C THR A 559 9.82 34.56 48.99
N GLN A 560 10.50 35.35 48.15
CA GLN A 560 11.77 34.95 47.51
C GLN A 560 12.92 34.95 48.54
N PRO A 561 14.05 34.31 48.25
CA PRO A 561 15.19 35.12 47.84
C PRO A 561 16.09 34.52 46.74
N SER A 562 16.74 35.44 46.05
CA SER A 562 17.92 35.32 45.20
C SER A 562 19.17 34.87 45.95
N SER A 563 20.05 34.10 45.29
CA SER A 563 21.51 34.36 45.24
C SER A 563 22.26 33.30 44.42
N SER A 564 22.99 33.76 43.41
CA SER A 564 24.12 33.08 42.75
C SER A 564 25.31 32.91 43.71
N PRO A 565 26.33 32.11 43.34
CA PRO A 565 27.59 32.76 42.99
C PRO A 565 28.30 32.18 41.75
N ASP A 566 28.99 33.08 41.06
CA ASP A 566 30.06 32.85 40.08
C ASP A 566 31.37 32.44 40.75
N PHE A 567 32.18 31.63 40.06
CA PHE A 567 33.66 31.51 40.02
C PHE A 567 33.96 30.15 39.34
N GLY A 568 34.83 29.96 38.36
CA GLY A 568 35.80 30.76 37.63
C GLY A 568 36.50 29.83 36.61
N SER A 569 36.95 30.41 35.49
CA SER A 569 37.69 29.77 34.39
C SER A 569 39.11 29.33 34.79
N ILE A 570 39.59 28.16 34.34
CA ILE A 570 41.02 27.88 34.08
C ILE A 570 41.17 26.96 32.85
N ASP A 571 42.17 27.34 32.04
CA ASP A 571 42.68 26.85 30.75
C ASP A 571 43.22 25.40 30.64
N ALA A 572 43.11 24.90 29.40
CA ALA A 572 44.13 24.30 28.52
C ALA A 572 45.10 23.15 28.95
N ALA A 573 45.12 22.15 28.05
CA ALA A 573 46.29 21.53 27.38
C ALA A 573 46.91 20.19 27.87
N LEU A 574 47.47 19.49 26.85
CA LEU A 574 48.38 18.33 26.79
C LEU A 574 47.70 16.93 26.79
N ARG A 575 47.63 16.22 25.66
CA ARG A 575 48.66 15.52 24.83
C ARG A 575 49.32 14.29 25.51
N SER A 576 49.12 13.15 24.82
CA SER A 576 50.08 12.07 24.50
C SER A 576 50.57 11.07 25.56
N GLY A 577 50.63 9.79 25.13
CA GLY A 577 51.32 8.64 25.74
C GLY A 577 50.37 7.44 25.85
N LEU A 578 50.26 6.47 24.95
CA LEU A 578 51.23 5.59 24.27
C LEU A 578 52.04 4.70 25.22
N ARG A 579 51.67 3.40 25.25
CA ARG A 579 52.35 2.13 25.62
C ARG A 579 51.29 1.22 26.26
N GLN A 580 50.77 0.17 25.63
CA GLN A 580 51.37 -1.03 25.03
C GLN A 580 52.27 -1.81 25.99
N ASP A 581 52.02 -3.13 26.00
CA ASP A 581 52.69 -4.26 26.66
C ASP A 581 52.00 -4.75 27.96
N VAL A 582 51.79 -6.06 28.22
CA VAL A 582 52.08 -7.31 27.49
C VAL A 582 51.42 -8.47 28.27
N LEU A 583 50.97 -9.50 27.53
CA LEU A 583 50.88 -10.96 27.81
C LEU A 583 50.37 -11.48 29.18
N GLN A 584 49.29 -12.26 29.10
CA GLN A 584 49.25 -13.73 29.26
C GLN A 584 49.17 -14.17 30.74
N ASP A 585 48.07 -14.82 31.08
CA ASP A 585 48.23 -16.18 31.58
C ASP A 585 47.04 -17.07 31.21
N GLU A 586 47.39 -18.30 30.85
CA GLU A 586 46.54 -19.39 30.39
C GLU A 586 45.94 -20.18 31.56
N ARG A 587 44.74 -20.75 31.32
CA ARG A 587 44.24 -22.08 31.76
C ARG A 587 44.27 -22.38 33.28
N THR A 588 43.26 -23.00 33.89
CA THR A 588 42.69 -24.31 33.52
C THR A 588 41.54 -24.67 34.51
N LEU A 589 40.61 -25.51 34.04
CA LEU A 589 39.78 -26.48 34.81
C LEU A 589 38.68 -25.95 35.76
N ARG A 590 37.43 -25.89 35.26
CA ARG A 590 36.39 -26.91 35.51
C ARG A 590 35.15 -26.66 34.66
#